data_AF-A0A6L7CTD8-F1
#
_entry.id   AF-A0A6L7CTD8-F1
#
_cell.length_a   1.000
_cell.length_b   1.000
_cell.length_c   1.000
_cell.angle_alpha   90.00
_cell.angle_beta   90.00
_cell.angle_gamma   90.00
#
_symmetry.space_group_name_H-M   'P 1'
#
loop_
_entity.id
_entity.type
_entity.pdbx_description
1 polymer ?
#
loop_
_entity_poly.entity_id
_entity_poly.type
_entity_poly.pdbx_seq_one_letter_code
_entity_poly.pdbx_strand_id
1 'polypeptide(L)'
;QHLLLQELQCPLVMTSGNLSGKPPAISNEQALADLQGIADGFLIHNRDIVQRMDDSVVRESGEMLRRSRGYVPDALVLPPGFKNVPPVLCLGADLKNTFCLVRGEQAVLSQHLGDLSDDGIQMQWREALRLMQNIYDFTPQYVVHDVHPGYVSSQWAREMNLPTQTVLHHHAHAAACLAEHQWPLDGGD
;
A
#
# COMPACT_ATOMS: atom_id res chain seq x y z
N GLN A 1 -23.44 -1.50 2.36
CA GLN A 1 -23.69 -2.95 2.27
C GLN A 1 -24.93 -3.39 3.06
N HIS A 2 -25.22 -2.78 4.22
CA HIS A 2 -26.40 -3.13 5.03
C HIS A 2 -27.72 -3.21 4.25
N LEU A 3 -28.09 -2.17 3.47
CA LEU A 3 -29.34 -2.16 2.70
C LEU A 3 -29.45 -3.32 1.70
N LEU A 4 -28.39 -3.58 0.92
CA LEU A 4 -28.38 -4.67 -0.07
C LEU A 4 -28.56 -6.04 0.60
N LEU A 5 -27.86 -6.29 1.69
CA LEU A 5 -27.95 -7.58 2.41
C LEU A 5 -29.28 -7.73 3.17
N GLN A 6 -29.85 -6.62 3.66
CA GLN A 6 -31.18 -6.61 4.27
C GLN A 6 -32.27 -7.00 3.28
N GLU A 7 -32.17 -6.54 2.03
CA GLU A 7 -33.16 -6.88 0.99
C GLU A 7 -32.94 -8.27 0.40
N LEU A 8 -31.70 -8.64 0.07
CA LEU A 8 -31.40 -9.87 -0.68
C LEU A 8 -31.34 -11.13 0.19
N GLN A 9 -31.06 -10.99 1.50
CA GLN A 9 -31.04 -12.10 2.48
C GLN A 9 -30.23 -13.33 2.03
N CYS A 10 -29.18 -13.13 1.23
CA CYS A 10 -28.32 -14.19 0.73
C CYS A 10 -26.86 -13.72 0.64
N PRO A 11 -25.88 -14.64 0.64
CA PRO A 11 -24.49 -14.28 0.42
C PRO A 11 -24.28 -13.78 -1.02
N LEU A 12 -23.52 -12.70 -1.15
CA LEU A 12 -23.19 -12.08 -2.43
C LEU A 12 -21.68 -12.10 -2.65
N VAL A 13 -21.26 -12.39 -3.88
CA VAL A 13 -19.87 -12.20 -4.29
C VAL A 13 -19.59 -10.70 -4.31
N MET A 14 -18.63 -10.25 -3.49
CA MET A 14 -18.16 -8.87 -3.43
C MET A 14 -16.66 -8.83 -3.74
N THR A 15 -16.32 -8.94 -5.01
CA THR A 15 -14.93 -8.90 -5.49
C THR A 15 -14.56 -7.50 -6.00
N SER A 16 -13.26 -7.23 -6.18
CA SER A 16 -12.79 -5.96 -6.73
C SER A 16 -13.30 -5.78 -8.17
N GLY A 17 -13.86 -4.60 -8.46
CA GLY A 17 -14.34 -4.23 -9.78
C GLY A 17 -13.21 -3.65 -10.63
N ASN A 18 -12.35 -4.51 -11.18
CA ASN A 18 -11.23 -4.10 -12.03
C ASN A 18 -10.99 -5.11 -13.17
N LEU A 19 -10.43 -4.61 -14.26
CA LEU A 19 -9.86 -5.48 -15.30
C LEU A 19 -8.53 -6.07 -14.82
N SER A 20 -8.22 -7.29 -15.25
CA SER A 20 -6.93 -7.90 -14.95
C SER A 20 -5.79 -7.07 -15.55
N GLY A 21 -4.74 -6.81 -14.77
CA GLY A 21 -3.61 -5.96 -15.18
C GLY A 21 -3.87 -4.46 -15.11
N LYS A 22 -5.02 -4.04 -14.56
CA LYS A 22 -5.35 -2.63 -14.30
C LYS A 22 -5.67 -2.41 -12.82
N PRO A 23 -5.32 -1.25 -12.28
CA PRO A 23 -5.76 -0.86 -10.95
C PRO A 23 -7.29 -0.70 -10.90
N PRO A 24 -7.92 -0.91 -9.73
CA PRO A 24 -9.33 -0.62 -9.48
C PRO A 24 -9.73 0.82 -9.83
N ALA A 25 -10.91 0.93 -10.45
CA ALA A 25 -11.54 2.21 -10.75
C ALA A 25 -11.99 2.92 -9.47
N ILE A 26 -11.71 4.22 -9.38
CA ILE A 26 -12.16 5.10 -8.29
C ILE A 26 -13.15 6.18 -8.76
N SER A 27 -13.22 6.44 -10.08
CA SER A 27 -14.22 7.34 -10.67
C SER A 27 -15.34 6.56 -11.35
N ASN A 28 -16.51 7.19 -11.45
CA ASN A 28 -17.67 6.60 -12.10
C ASN A 28 -17.41 6.34 -13.59
N GLU A 29 -16.75 7.28 -14.26
CA GLU A 29 -16.42 7.20 -15.68
C GLU A 29 -15.48 6.01 -15.96
N GLN A 30 -14.47 5.81 -15.11
CA GLN A 30 -13.54 4.69 -15.26
C GLN A 30 -14.23 3.35 -15.00
N ALA A 31 -15.08 3.27 -13.97
CA ALA A 31 -15.84 2.06 -13.67
C ALA A 31 -16.77 1.65 -14.82
N LEU A 32 -17.49 2.62 -15.40
CA LEU A 32 -18.34 2.39 -16.57
C LEU A 32 -17.52 1.91 -17.77
N ALA A 33 -16.38 2.56 -18.05
CA ALA A 33 -15.54 2.22 -19.20
C ALA A 33 -14.89 0.83 -19.08
N ASP A 34 -14.35 0.49 -17.90
CA ASP A 34 -13.62 -0.76 -17.68
C ASP A 34 -14.56 -1.97 -17.51
N LEU A 35 -15.74 -1.79 -16.89
CA LEU A 35 -16.62 -2.89 -16.50
C LEU A 35 -17.85 -3.07 -17.39
N GLN A 36 -18.04 -2.25 -18.43
CA GLN A 36 -19.19 -2.35 -19.36
C GLN A 36 -19.37 -3.74 -19.99
N GLY A 37 -18.28 -4.51 -20.16
CA GLY A 37 -18.32 -5.87 -20.72
C GLY A 37 -18.50 -6.97 -19.68
N ILE A 38 -18.63 -6.61 -18.40
CA ILE A 38 -18.68 -7.54 -17.26
C ILE A 38 -19.95 -7.37 -16.45
N ALA A 39 -20.31 -6.12 -16.14
CA ALA A 39 -21.44 -5.81 -15.27
C ALA A 39 -22.73 -5.57 -16.06
N ASP A 40 -23.81 -6.23 -15.66
CA ASP A 40 -25.16 -6.01 -16.24
C ASP A 40 -25.78 -4.67 -15.82
N GLY A 41 -25.27 -4.06 -14.74
CA GLY A 41 -25.76 -2.78 -14.22
C GLY A 41 -24.79 -2.17 -13.21
N PHE A 42 -24.95 -0.88 -12.96
CA PHE A 42 -24.05 -0.08 -12.12
C PHE A 42 -24.83 0.63 -11.01
N LEU A 43 -24.49 0.33 -9.76
CA LEU A 43 -24.94 1.09 -8.59
C LEU A 43 -23.80 2.01 -8.13
N ILE A 44 -23.82 3.26 -8.60
CA ILE A 44 -22.79 4.28 -8.35
C ILE A 44 -23.38 5.49 -7.61
N HIS A 45 -22.53 6.41 -7.16
CA HIS A 45 -22.94 7.63 -6.46
C HIS A 45 -22.07 8.84 -6.82
N ASN A 46 -22.51 10.03 -6.42
CA ASN A 46 -21.85 11.32 -6.68
C ASN A 46 -20.91 11.80 -5.55
N ARG A 47 -20.52 10.92 -4.62
CA ARG A 47 -19.45 11.21 -3.65
C ARG A 47 -18.14 10.67 -4.20
N ASP A 48 -17.17 11.54 -4.44
CA ASP A 48 -15.90 11.12 -5.04
C ASP A 48 -15.09 10.21 -4.12
N ILE A 49 -14.40 9.23 -4.72
CA ILE A 49 -13.39 8.41 -4.07
C ILE A 49 -12.03 8.93 -4.52
N VAL A 50 -11.33 9.61 -3.61
CA VAL A 50 -10.05 10.27 -3.92
C VAL A 50 -8.82 9.37 -3.71
N GLN A 51 -9.00 8.21 -3.06
CA GLN A 51 -7.96 7.25 -2.78
C GLN A 51 -8.46 5.84 -3.01
N ARG A 52 -7.68 5.06 -3.75
CA ARG A 52 -7.88 3.61 -3.80
C ARG A 52 -7.61 3.03 -2.42
N MET A 53 -8.53 2.20 -1.95
CA MET A 53 -8.42 1.53 -0.66
C MET A 53 -9.09 0.16 -0.72
N ASP A 54 -8.32 -0.85 -1.14
CA ASP A 54 -8.80 -2.23 -1.25
C ASP A 54 -9.24 -2.78 0.10
N ASP A 55 -10.07 -3.82 0.08
CA ASP A 55 -10.45 -4.54 1.29
C ASP A 55 -9.23 -5.20 1.94
N SER A 56 -9.10 -5.02 3.25
CA SER A 56 -8.11 -5.75 4.04
C SER A 56 -8.55 -7.21 4.17
N VAL A 57 -7.57 -8.12 4.15
CA VAL A 57 -7.80 -9.56 4.25
C VAL A 57 -7.00 -10.10 5.41
N VAL A 58 -7.69 -10.75 6.34
CA VAL A 58 -7.12 -11.41 7.51
C VAL A 58 -7.68 -12.82 7.64
N ARG A 59 -6.90 -13.73 8.20
CA ARG A 59 -7.43 -15.04 8.62
C ARG A 59 -8.20 -14.90 9.93
N GLU A 60 -9.01 -15.92 10.24
CA GLU A 60 -9.66 -16.05 11.55
C GLU A 60 -8.64 -16.08 12.71
N SER A 61 -7.44 -16.62 12.48
CA SER A 61 -6.34 -16.60 13.46
C SER A 61 -5.78 -15.20 13.74
N GLY A 62 -6.20 -14.18 12.99
CA GLY A 62 -5.67 -12.81 13.06
C GLY A 62 -4.49 -12.55 12.13
N GLU A 63 -4.00 -13.56 11.40
CA GLU A 63 -2.89 -13.40 10.44
C GLU A 63 -3.26 -12.40 9.32
N MET A 64 -2.43 -11.38 9.14
CA MET A 64 -2.60 -10.36 8.11
C MET A 64 -2.15 -10.88 6.74
N LEU A 65 -3.05 -10.85 5.75
CA LEU A 65 -2.74 -11.23 4.35
C LEU A 65 -2.68 -10.01 3.43
N ARG A 66 -3.51 -8.99 3.69
CA ARG A 66 -3.50 -7.70 2.98
C ARG A 66 -3.95 -6.59 3.91
N ARG A 67 -3.07 -5.60 4.14
CA ARG A 67 -3.35 -4.43 4.98
C ARG A 67 -3.73 -3.21 4.12
N SER A 68 -5.00 -2.83 4.14
CA SER A 68 -5.54 -1.67 3.41
C SER A 68 -6.66 -0.99 4.21
N ARG A 69 -7.93 -1.08 3.76
CA ARG A 69 -9.09 -0.45 4.40
C ARG A 69 -9.22 -0.85 5.87
N GLY A 70 -9.40 0.13 6.74
CA GLY A 70 -9.58 -0.09 8.18
C GLY A 70 -8.28 -0.17 8.99
N TYR A 71 -7.11 -0.16 8.34
CA TYR A 71 -5.80 -0.10 9.01
C TYR A 71 -4.97 1.11 8.55
N VAL A 72 -5.07 1.49 7.29
CA VAL A 72 -4.37 2.66 6.74
C VAL A 72 -5.18 3.92 7.07
N PRO A 73 -4.55 5.00 7.56
CA PRO A 73 -3.11 5.27 7.59
C PRO A 73 -2.46 5.15 8.97
N ASP A 74 -2.88 4.23 9.84
CA ASP A 74 -2.35 4.15 11.21
C ASP A 74 -0.84 3.83 11.22
N ALA A 75 -0.11 4.55 12.08
CA ALA A 75 1.32 4.39 12.30
C ALA A 75 1.63 3.21 13.24
N LEU A 76 2.78 2.57 13.01
CA LEU A 76 3.35 1.50 13.81
C LEU A 76 4.58 2.02 14.55
N VAL A 77 4.78 1.57 15.78
CA VAL A 77 5.95 1.91 16.60
C VAL A 77 7.13 1.03 16.20
N LEU A 78 8.29 1.64 15.96
CA LEU A 78 9.52 0.92 15.66
C LEU A 78 10.05 0.19 16.91
N PRO A 79 10.85 -0.88 16.72
CA PRO A 79 11.39 -1.62 17.86
C PRO A 79 12.26 -0.77 18.81
N PRO A 80 12.50 -1.25 20.04
CA PRO A 80 13.38 -0.58 20.99
C PRO A 80 14.76 -0.26 20.41
N GLY A 81 15.26 0.95 20.67
CA GLY A 81 16.55 1.44 20.16
C GLY A 81 16.44 2.28 18.89
N PHE A 82 15.40 2.08 18.07
CA PHE A 82 15.14 2.94 16.91
C PHE A 82 14.57 4.28 17.35
N LYS A 83 15.44 5.29 17.42
CA LYS A 83 15.08 6.67 17.80
C LYS A 83 15.70 7.66 16.85
N ASN A 84 15.03 8.80 16.66
CA ASN A 84 15.51 9.91 15.82
C ASN A 84 15.88 9.48 14.39
N VAL A 85 15.18 8.48 13.83
CA VAL A 85 15.40 8.01 12.47
C VAL A 85 15.07 9.17 11.50
N PRO A 86 15.96 9.51 10.54
CA PRO A 86 15.66 10.54 9.54
C PRO A 86 14.45 10.12 8.67
N PRO A 87 13.81 11.05 7.94
CA PRO A 87 12.70 10.70 7.07
C PRO A 87 13.17 9.82 5.89
N VAL A 88 12.83 8.54 5.94
CA VAL A 88 13.15 7.55 4.90
C VAL A 88 11.86 7.09 4.21
N LEU A 89 11.85 7.14 2.87
CA LEU A 89 10.81 6.52 2.04
C LEU A 89 11.31 5.15 1.56
N CYS A 90 10.65 4.08 1.99
CA CYS A 90 10.91 2.73 1.48
C CYS A 90 9.87 2.40 0.40
N LEU A 91 10.32 2.04 -0.80
CA LEU A 91 9.41 1.79 -1.93
C LEU A 91 8.78 0.40 -1.94
N GLY A 92 9.31 -0.53 -1.15
CA GLY A 92 8.89 -1.94 -1.17
C GLY A 92 9.37 -2.70 -2.41
N ALA A 93 8.66 -3.77 -2.76
CA ALA A 93 8.90 -4.59 -3.95
C ALA A 93 7.82 -4.32 -5.02
N ASP A 94 8.02 -4.80 -6.24
CA ASP A 94 7.07 -4.55 -7.34
C ASP A 94 5.73 -5.28 -7.17
N LEU A 95 5.75 -6.49 -6.61
CA LEU A 95 4.54 -7.28 -6.39
C LEU A 95 3.96 -7.04 -5.00
N LYS A 96 2.62 -6.96 -4.93
CA LYS A 96 1.86 -6.70 -3.71
C LYS A 96 2.39 -5.46 -2.97
N ASN A 97 2.71 -4.42 -3.75
CA ASN A 97 3.45 -3.27 -3.28
C ASN A 97 2.76 -2.54 -2.12
N THR A 98 3.59 -2.14 -1.17
CA THR A 98 3.31 -1.08 -0.20
C THR A 98 4.58 -0.24 -0.10
N PHE A 99 4.45 1.08 0.02
CA PHE A 99 5.56 1.92 0.45
C PHE A 99 5.47 2.18 1.96
N CYS A 100 6.59 2.57 2.57
CA CYS A 100 6.67 2.89 3.99
C CYS A 100 7.33 4.25 4.21
N LEU A 101 6.74 5.06 5.08
CA LEU A 101 7.33 6.30 5.57
C LEU A 101 7.88 6.05 6.97
N VAL A 102 9.17 6.28 7.17
CA VAL A 102 9.83 6.07 8.48
C VAL A 102 10.44 7.38 8.95
N ARG A 103 10.10 7.82 10.17
CA ARG A 103 10.71 9.00 10.81
C ARG A 103 10.56 8.91 12.33
N GLY A 104 11.60 9.33 13.06
CA GLY A 104 11.59 9.33 14.52
C GLY A 104 11.64 7.90 15.05
N GLU A 105 10.54 7.45 15.65
CA GLU A 105 10.36 6.11 16.21
C GLU A 105 9.12 5.40 15.63
N GLN A 106 8.63 5.87 14.48
CA GLN A 106 7.41 5.36 13.84
C GLN A 106 7.61 5.03 12.37
N ALA A 107 6.82 4.08 11.89
CA ALA A 107 6.69 3.70 10.50
C ALA A 107 5.22 3.72 10.08
N VAL A 108 4.93 4.23 8.89
CA VAL A 108 3.57 4.26 8.33
C VAL A 108 3.58 3.58 6.98
N LEU A 109 2.85 2.46 6.87
CA LEU A 109 2.67 1.72 5.63
C LEU A 109 1.50 2.27 4.83
N SER A 110 1.67 2.32 3.51
CA SER A 110 0.57 2.55 2.57
C SER A 110 -0.43 1.40 2.58
N GLN A 111 -1.56 1.63 1.92
CA GLN A 111 -2.42 0.56 1.47
C GLN A 111 -1.73 -0.32 0.44
N HIS A 112 -2.28 -1.52 0.24
CA HIS A 112 -1.90 -2.38 -0.88
C HIS A 112 -2.15 -1.68 -2.21
N LEU A 113 -1.09 -1.54 -3.02
CA LEU A 113 -1.14 -0.91 -4.33
C LEU A 113 -1.14 -1.96 -5.47
N GLY A 114 -0.82 -3.21 -5.19
CA GLY A 114 -0.88 -4.30 -6.18
C GLY A 114 0.45 -4.50 -6.90
N ASP A 115 0.41 -4.69 -8.22
CA ASP A 115 1.58 -4.88 -9.07
C ASP A 115 2.01 -3.54 -9.67
N LEU A 116 3.27 -3.14 -9.46
CA LEU A 116 3.80 -1.87 -9.98
C LEU A 116 4.02 -1.87 -11.50
N SER A 117 3.96 -3.03 -12.15
CA SER A 117 4.01 -3.15 -13.60
C SER A 117 2.65 -2.97 -14.28
N ASP A 118 1.55 -2.91 -13.52
CA ASP A 118 0.20 -2.70 -14.06
C ASP A 118 0.05 -1.32 -14.71
N ASP A 119 -0.70 -1.26 -15.81
CA ASP A 119 -0.92 -0.03 -16.56
C ASP A 119 -1.64 1.02 -15.69
N GLY A 120 -1.01 2.19 -15.52
CA GLY A 120 -1.58 3.32 -14.79
C GLY A 120 -1.45 3.25 -13.27
N ILE A 121 -0.80 2.21 -12.70
CA ILE A 121 -0.64 2.09 -11.25
C ILE A 121 0.19 3.23 -10.63
N GLN A 122 1.14 3.78 -11.38
CA GLN A 122 2.01 4.86 -10.92
C GLN A 122 1.22 6.09 -10.47
N MET A 123 0.10 6.40 -11.14
CA MET A 123 -0.73 7.56 -10.76
C MET A 123 -1.34 7.35 -9.36
N GLN A 124 -1.94 6.19 -9.11
CA GLN A 124 -2.53 5.86 -7.81
C GLN A 124 -1.46 5.78 -6.72
N TRP A 125 -0.29 5.22 -7.04
CA TRP A 125 0.85 5.16 -6.12
C TRP A 125 1.33 6.57 -5.72
N ARG A 126 1.47 7.49 -6.68
CA ARG A 126 1.90 8.86 -6.42
C ARG A 126 0.86 9.65 -5.62
N GLU A 127 -0.42 9.48 -5.89
CA GLU A 127 -1.49 10.12 -5.11
C GLU A 127 -1.55 9.60 -3.67
N ALA A 128 -1.33 8.30 -3.46
CA ALA A 128 -1.23 7.72 -2.12
C ALA A 128 -0.02 8.29 -1.36
N LEU A 129 1.15 8.35 -2.01
CA LEU A 129 2.36 8.95 -1.43
C LEU A 129 2.13 10.42 -1.08
N ARG A 130 1.57 11.20 -2.01
CA ARG A 130 1.30 12.64 -1.82
C ARG A 130 0.39 12.87 -0.62
N LEU A 131 -0.70 12.11 -0.50
CA LEU A 131 -1.62 12.24 0.63
C LEU A 131 -0.94 11.82 1.95
N MET A 132 -0.23 10.69 1.98
CA MET A 132 0.46 10.25 3.19
C MET A 132 1.55 11.23 3.64
N GLN A 133 2.30 11.80 2.69
CA GLN A 133 3.27 12.86 2.99
C GLN A 133 2.61 14.10 3.57
N ASN A 134 1.43 14.48 3.07
CA ASN A 134 0.68 15.61 3.61
C ASN A 134 0.14 15.34 5.02
N ILE A 135 -0.46 14.16 5.26
CA ILE A 135 -1.02 13.78 6.58
C ILE A 135 0.07 13.80 7.65
N TYR A 136 1.26 13.31 7.34
CA TYR A 136 2.36 13.16 8.29
C TYR A 136 3.37 14.30 8.26
N ASP A 137 3.13 15.37 7.50
CA ASP A 137 4.09 16.45 7.25
C ASP A 137 5.50 15.90 6.96
N PHE A 138 5.57 14.99 5.98
CA PHE A 138 6.73 14.15 5.73
C PHE A 138 7.39 14.50 4.40
N THR A 139 8.68 14.85 4.47
CA THR A 139 9.53 15.04 3.29
C THR A 139 10.72 14.08 3.38
N PRO A 140 10.85 13.10 2.47
CA PRO A 140 11.94 12.13 2.52
C PRO A 140 13.30 12.80 2.30
N GLN A 141 14.29 12.37 3.09
CA GLN A 141 15.71 12.68 2.90
C GLN A 141 16.47 11.51 2.27
N TYR A 142 15.94 10.30 2.40
CA TYR A 142 16.52 9.07 1.86
C TYR A 142 15.44 8.20 1.21
N VAL A 143 15.83 7.44 0.19
CA VAL A 143 14.95 6.45 -0.45
C VAL A 143 15.60 5.06 -0.36
N VAL A 144 14.82 4.08 0.11
CA VAL A 144 15.20 2.67 0.16
C VAL A 144 14.39 1.91 -0.88
N HIS A 145 15.04 1.05 -1.65
CA HIS A 145 14.36 0.16 -2.59
C HIS A 145 15.02 -1.22 -2.64
N ASP A 146 14.36 -2.18 -3.28
CA ASP A 146 14.92 -3.53 -3.47
C ASP A 146 16.23 -3.46 -4.28
N VAL A 147 17.15 -4.39 -4.00
CA VAL A 147 18.40 -4.53 -4.77
C VAL A 147 18.16 -4.91 -6.23
N HIS A 148 17.01 -5.51 -6.56
CA HIS A 148 16.72 -5.98 -7.91
C HIS A 148 16.74 -4.81 -8.92
N PRO A 149 17.67 -4.81 -9.90
CA PRO A 149 17.90 -3.64 -10.75
C PRO A 149 16.79 -3.40 -11.77
N GLY A 150 16.04 -4.47 -12.12
CA GLY A 150 14.94 -4.44 -13.09
C GLY A 150 13.57 -4.16 -12.48
N TYR A 151 13.48 -3.84 -11.19
CA TYR A 151 12.20 -3.45 -10.58
C TYR A 151 11.77 -2.05 -11.02
N VAL A 152 10.47 -1.89 -11.23
CA VAL A 152 9.80 -0.60 -11.47
C VAL A 152 10.01 0.33 -10.28
N SER A 153 9.87 -0.19 -9.06
CA SER A 153 10.19 0.55 -7.82
C SER A 153 11.64 1.05 -7.80
N SER A 154 12.61 0.23 -8.20
CA SER A 154 14.02 0.62 -8.30
C SER A 154 14.26 1.71 -9.35
N GLN A 155 13.50 1.71 -10.46
CA GLN A 155 13.53 2.80 -11.42
C GLN A 155 12.96 4.10 -10.82
N TRP A 156 11.79 4.04 -10.17
CA TRP A 156 11.16 5.20 -9.54
C TRP A 156 12.05 5.83 -8.47
N ALA A 157 12.79 5.03 -7.69
CA ALA A 157 13.74 5.54 -6.70
C ALA A 157 14.79 6.47 -7.32
N ARG A 158 15.33 6.11 -8.49
CA ARG A 158 16.39 6.87 -9.18
C ARG A 158 15.87 8.22 -9.70
N GLU A 159 14.57 8.31 -9.97
CA GLU A 159 13.91 9.54 -10.45
C GLU A 159 13.65 10.56 -9.32
N MET A 160 13.76 10.18 -8.04
CA MET A 160 13.38 11.02 -6.90
C MET A 160 14.43 12.07 -6.49
N ASN A 161 15.61 12.12 -7.14
CA ASN A 161 16.70 13.05 -6.84
C ASN A 161 17.07 13.10 -5.33
N LEU A 162 17.09 11.95 -4.68
CA LEU A 162 17.46 11.75 -3.28
C LEU A 162 18.55 10.68 -3.17
N PRO A 163 19.37 10.68 -2.10
CA PRO A 163 20.24 9.56 -1.79
C PRO A 163 19.46 8.24 -1.72
N THR A 164 19.87 7.27 -2.53
CA THR A 164 19.25 5.94 -2.59
C THR A 164 20.13 4.89 -1.91
N GLN A 165 19.49 3.90 -1.29
CA GLN A 165 20.13 2.70 -0.76
C GLN A 165 19.30 1.46 -1.11
N THR A 166 19.98 0.33 -1.27
CA THR A 166 19.35 -0.95 -1.61
C THR A 166 19.31 -1.90 -0.43
N VAL A 167 18.27 -2.72 -0.37
CA VAL A 167 18.15 -3.82 0.60
C VAL A 167 17.84 -5.11 -0.13
N LEU A 168 18.46 -6.22 0.30
CA LEU A 168 18.15 -7.56 -0.23
C LEU A 168 16.71 -7.95 0.13
N HIS A 169 15.96 -8.46 -0.86
CA HIS A 169 14.55 -8.86 -0.69
C HIS A 169 14.30 -9.74 0.55
N HIS A 170 15.08 -10.83 0.70
CA HIS A 170 14.93 -11.75 1.83
C HIS A 170 15.39 -11.15 3.17
N HIS A 171 16.34 -10.21 3.14
CA HIS A 171 16.72 -9.47 4.34
C HIS A 171 15.55 -8.58 4.79
N ALA A 172 14.88 -7.89 3.86
CA ALA A 172 13.69 -7.10 4.18
C ALA A 172 12.57 -7.95 4.79
N HIS A 173 12.31 -9.16 4.25
CA HIS A 173 11.34 -10.10 4.85
C HIS A 173 11.70 -10.51 6.28
N ALA A 174 12.95 -10.91 6.51
CA ALA A 174 13.41 -11.28 7.85
C ALA A 174 13.32 -10.10 8.83
N ALA A 175 13.77 -8.92 8.41
CA ALA A 175 13.75 -7.71 9.22
C ALA A 175 12.33 -7.23 9.55
N ALA A 176 11.37 -7.38 8.63
CA ALA A 176 9.97 -7.05 8.88
C ALA A 176 9.36 -7.93 9.99
N CYS A 177 9.67 -9.23 10.00
CA CYS A 177 9.25 -10.15 11.06
C CYS A 177 9.86 -9.76 12.41
N LEU A 178 11.17 -9.50 12.45
CA LEU A 178 11.84 -9.01 13.66
C LEU A 178 11.21 -7.70 14.18
N ALA A 179 10.88 -6.78 13.27
CA ALA A 179 10.28 -5.51 13.62
C ALA A 179 8.87 -5.66 14.22
N GLU A 180 8.01 -6.51 13.63
CA GLU A 180 6.67 -6.81 14.16
C GLU A 180 6.75 -7.41 15.58
N HIS A 181 7.76 -8.25 15.84
CA HIS A 181 8.03 -8.83 17.15
C HIS A 181 8.81 -7.91 18.11
N GLN A 182 9.01 -6.64 17.77
CA GLN A 182 9.71 -5.65 18.59
C GLN A 182 11.13 -6.08 18.99
N TRP A 183 11.83 -6.78 18.10
CA TRP A 183 13.23 -7.15 18.31
C TRP A 183 14.11 -5.90 18.41
N PRO A 184 14.84 -5.67 19.51
CA PRO A 184 15.63 -4.46 19.70
C PRO A 184 16.71 -4.26 18.63
N LEU A 185 17.10 -3.00 18.39
CA LEU A 185 18.19 -2.64 17.48
C LEU A 185 19.49 -3.41 17.78
N ASP A 186 19.83 -3.53 19.06
CA ASP A 186 21.05 -4.20 19.54
C ASP A 186 20.77 -5.66 19.98
N GLY A 187 19.67 -6.28 19.51
CA GLY A 187 19.26 -7.60 20.00
C GLY A 187 20.09 -8.78 19.49
N GLY A 188 20.93 -8.57 18.47
CA GLY A 188 21.76 -9.60 17.85
C GLY A 188 23.18 -9.74 18.40
N ASP A 189 23.54 -8.91 19.39
CA ASP A 189 24.86 -8.89 20.06
C ASP A 189 24.96 -9.87 21.25
#